data_AF-A0AAV2IF45-F1
#
_entry.id   AF-A0AAV2IF45-F1
#
_cell.length_a   1.000
_cell.length_b   1.000
_cell.length_c   1.000
_cell.angle_alpha   90.00
_cell.angle_beta   90.00
_cell.angle_gamma   90.00
#
_symmetry.space_group_name_H-M   'P 1'
#
loop_
_entity.id
_entity.type
_entity.pdbx_description
1 polymer ?
#
loop_
_entity_poly.entity_id
_entity_poly.type
_entity_poly.pdbx_seq_one_letter_code
_entity_poly.pdbx_strand_id
1 'polypeptide(L)'
;MGTVALGGVCNTMPYTFEKVPFKKKPIFNYRLAVQLGLWTCVLLNILWCWAVLDIVPQTIEMACSSRTISGQLYLNSTSVTDVCRGELSLEGAASKGEISTIPLTKLLQLDHPNFTWVAVLIEVFIVVSISVSYLTIGTALHHTLSGIVVSFNMRKSASTMSRIKNKKKFPKEWLAKTGLSMAAFTIVFVVAMLDPEGFVDILEKLVSFTLNTEVGVFIFLMLIFARKEPFKHLEIPLPVSKCLYRLIYLLPLFFNFAVFYDIYSTIADIVNPRQYPSILINISLPGINTTGSDILSNVTGNLSTTTVAHHT
;
A
#
# COMPACT_ATOMS: atom_id res chain seq x y z
N MET A 1 0.09 -1.36 2.31
CA MET A 1 1.12 -0.49 2.96
C MET A 1 2.50 -0.52 2.28
N GLY A 2 3.12 -1.69 2.06
CA GLY A 2 4.53 -1.78 1.62
C GLY A 2 4.86 -1.18 0.24
N THR A 3 4.01 -1.38 -0.76
CA THR A 3 4.18 -0.82 -2.12
C THR A 3 4.04 0.70 -2.15
N VAL A 4 3.08 1.25 -1.40
CA VAL A 4 2.85 2.70 -1.30
C VAL A 4 4.03 3.41 -0.61
N ALA A 5 4.57 2.82 0.46
CA ALA A 5 5.68 3.40 1.22
C ALA A 5 7.03 3.35 0.48
N LEU A 6 7.29 2.28 -0.28
CA LEU A 6 8.59 2.05 -0.93
C LEU A 6 8.60 2.46 -2.41
N GLY A 7 7.44 2.48 -3.07
CA GLY A 7 7.34 2.71 -4.51
C GLY A 7 7.63 4.13 -4.97
N GLY A 8 7.46 5.12 -4.07
CA GLY A 8 7.76 6.53 -4.37
C GLY A 8 9.22 6.79 -4.76
N VAL A 9 10.14 5.87 -4.45
CA VAL A 9 11.57 6.01 -4.78
C VAL A 9 11.80 6.03 -6.29
N CYS A 10 11.06 5.26 -7.09
CA CYS A 10 11.22 5.24 -8.55
C CYS A 10 10.94 6.61 -9.18
N ASN A 11 9.98 7.36 -8.61
CA ASN A 11 9.60 8.69 -9.07
C ASN A 11 10.44 9.83 -8.46
N THR A 12 10.93 9.67 -7.22
CA THR A 12 11.70 10.71 -6.51
C THR A 12 13.21 10.63 -6.77
N MET A 13 13.73 9.45 -7.10
CA MET A 13 15.15 9.24 -7.38
C MET A 13 15.63 10.06 -8.60
N PRO A 14 14.93 10.09 -9.76
CA PRO A 14 15.36 10.92 -10.89
C PRO A 14 15.45 12.41 -10.54
N TYR A 15 14.48 12.91 -9.76
CA TYR A 15 14.44 14.31 -9.33
C TYR A 15 15.61 14.66 -8.41
N THR A 16 15.88 13.82 -7.40
CA THR A 16 16.98 14.09 -6.45
C THR A 16 18.35 13.84 -7.06
N PHE A 17 18.46 12.93 -8.05
CA PHE A 17 19.71 12.64 -8.74
C PHE A 17 20.22 13.82 -9.59
N GLU A 18 19.33 14.72 -10.05
CA GLU A 18 19.71 15.93 -10.80
C GLU A 18 20.76 16.79 -10.06
N LYS A 19 20.72 16.79 -8.72
CA LYS A 19 21.64 17.58 -7.89
C LYS A 19 22.97 16.88 -7.61
N VAL A 20 23.12 15.61 -8.00
CA VAL A 20 24.32 14.82 -7.72
C VAL A 20 25.38 15.07 -8.81
N PRO A 21 26.62 15.47 -8.45
CA PRO A 21 27.66 15.69 -9.45
C PRO A 21 28.02 14.38 -10.17
N PHE A 22 28.24 14.47 -11.48
CA PHE A 22 28.50 13.32 -12.36
C PHE A 22 29.92 12.74 -12.19
N LYS A 23 30.20 12.20 -11.00
CA LYS A 23 31.48 11.61 -10.59
C LYS A 23 31.21 10.27 -9.88
N LYS A 24 32.16 9.32 -9.98
CA LYS A 24 31.99 7.96 -9.45
C LYS A 24 31.65 7.91 -7.95
N LYS A 25 32.43 8.61 -7.11
CA LYS A 25 32.29 8.56 -5.64
C LYS A 25 30.97 9.18 -5.13
N PRO A 26 30.55 10.38 -5.59
CA PRO A 26 29.23 10.93 -5.24
C PRO A 26 28.05 10.05 -5.67
N ILE A 27 28.10 9.48 -6.88
CA ILE A 27 27.05 8.58 -7.38
C ILE A 27 26.98 7.30 -6.53
N PHE A 28 28.13 6.74 -6.15
CA PHE A 28 28.18 5.57 -5.27
C PHE A 28 27.56 5.88 -3.90
N ASN A 29 27.96 6.98 -3.26
CA ASN A 29 27.42 7.39 -1.97
C ASN A 29 25.90 7.66 -2.04
N TYR A 30 25.44 8.28 -3.13
CA TYR A 30 24.00 8.50 -3.35
C TYR A 30 23.24 7.18 -3.47
N ARG A 31 23.73 6.23 -4.29
CA ARG A 31 23.12 4.89 -4.39
C ARG A 31 23.08 4.17 -3.04
N LEU A 32 24.18 4.24 -2.27
CA LEU A 32 24.25 3.64 -0.94
C LEU A 32 23.25 4.29 0.02
N ALA A 33 23.13 5.62 0.02
CA ALA A 33 22.19 6.35 0.87
C ALA A 33 20.72 5.98 0.56
N VAL A 34 20.35 5.89 -0.72
CA VAL A 34 19.01 5.46 -1.15
C VAL A 34 18.74 4.03 -0.70
N GLN A 35 19.70 3.11 -0.90
CA GLN A 35 19.55 1.72 -0.50
C GLN A 35 19.44 1.57 1.02
N LEU A 36 20.26 2.28 1.80
CA LEU A 36 20.17 2.27 3.27
C LEU A 36 18.82 2.83 3.74
N GLY A 37 18.35 3.93 3.14
CA GLY A 37 17.03 4.48 3.45
C GLY A 37 15.89 3.49 3.16
N LEU A 38 15.93 2.81 2.02
CA LEU A 38 14.98 1.76 1.66
C LEU A 38 15.01 0.59 2.66
N TRP A 39 16.20 0.08 3.00
CA TRP A 39 16.36 -1.00 3.98
C TRP A 39 15.84 -0.60 5.36
N THR A 40 16.15 0.61 5.82
CA THR A 40 15.62 1.12 7.09
C THR A 40 14.09 1.22 7.04
N CYS A 41 13.52 1.72 5.95
CA CYS A 41 12.06 1.80 5.79
C CYS A 41 11.40 0.41 5.80
N VAL A 42 11.98 -0.57 5.12
CA VAL A 42 11.50 -1.97 5.14
C VAL A 42 11.51 -2.52 6.58
N LEU A 43 12.62 -2.35 7.29
CA LEU A 43 12.75 -2.86 8.67
C LEU A 43 11.73 -2.21 9.61
N LEU A 44 11.58 -0.88 9.53
CA LEU A 44 10.61 -0.16 10.35
C LEU A 44 9.16 -0.57 10.03
N ASN A 45 8.82 -0.77 8.76
CA ASN A 45 7.49 -1.26 8.37
C ASN A 45 7.22 -2.68 8.90
N ILE A 46 8.21 -3.58 8.84
CA ILE A 46 8.07 -4.94 9.37
C ILE A 46 7.89 -4.90 10.90
N LEU A 47 8.73 -4.14 11.60
CA LEU A 47 8.65 -3.99 13.06
C LEU A 47 7.32 -3.35 13.48
N TRP A 48 6.86 -2.37 12.72
CA TRP A 48 5.57 -1.73 12.95
C TRP A 48 4.41 -2.71 12.77
N CYS A 49 4.35 -3.43 11.64
CA CYS A 49 3.32 -4.44 11.41
C CYS A 49 3.34 -5.52 12.50
N TRP A 50 4.54 -5.97 12.91
CA TRP A 50 4.69 -6.95 13.98
C TRP A 50 4.12 -6.44 15.31
N ALA A 51 4.45 -5.21 15.70
CA ALA A 51 3.92 -4.60 16.93
C ALA A 51 2.39 -4.40 16.88
N VAL A 52 1.84 -3.97 15.74
CA VAL A 52 0.39 -3.77 15.58
C VAL A 52 -0.37 -5.10 15.66
N LEU A 53 0.14 -6.15 15.01
CA LEU A 53 -0.50 -7.47 15.01
C LEU A 53 -0.45 -8.17 16.36
N ASP A 54 0.52 -7.83 17.21
CA ASP A 54 0.65 -8.34 18.57
C ASP A 54 -0.32 -7.64 19.54
N ILE A 55 -0.55 -6.33 19.36
CA ILE A 55 -1.37 -5.51 20.25
C ILE A 55 -2.86 -5.52 19.87
N VAL A 56 -3.18 -5.43 18.57
CA VAL A 56 -4.56 -5.24 18.10
C VAL A 56 -5.18 -6.59 17.71
N PRO A 57 -6.38 -6.94 18.22
CA PRO A 57 -7.04 -8.18 17.84
C PRO A 57 -7.34 -8.21 16.33
N GLN A 58 -7.02 -9.33 15.68
CA GLN A 58 -7.12 -9.44 14.22
C GLN A 58 -8.56 -9.63 13.75
N THR A 59 -9.33 -10.48 14.46
CA THR A 59 -10.72 -10.80 14.12
C THR A 59 -11.69 -10.28 15.16
N ILE A 60 -12.94 -10.09 14.74
CA ILE A 60 -14.05 -9.71 15.64
C ILE A 60 -14.21 -10.73 16.77
N GLU A 61 -14.07 -12.02 16.46
CA GLU A 61 -14.15 -13.11 17.44
C GLU A 61 -13.04 -13.01 18.49
N MET A 62 -11.79 -12.77 18.06
CA MET A 62 -10.65 -12.60 18.96
C MET A 62 -10.83 -11.40 19.89
N ALA A 63 -11.36 -10.28 19.37
CA ALA A 63 -11.67 -9.09 20.16
C ALA A 63 -12.76 -9.33 21.22
N CYS A 64 -13.68 -10.28 20.98
CA CYS A 64 -14.77 -10.58 21.90
C CYS A 64 -14.51 -11.81 22.80
N SER A 65 -13.58 -12.70 22.44
CA SER A 65 -13.15 -13.84 23.28
C SER A 65 -12.09 -13.47 24.33
N SER A 66 -11.32 -12.40 24.13
CA SER A 66 -10.19 -12.05 25.01
C SER A 66 -10.59 -11.74 26.47
N ARG A 67 -11.88 -11.45 26.74
CA ARG A 67 -12.39 -11.20 28.10
C ARG A 67 -13.01 -12.41 28.81
N THR A 68 -13.30 -13.50 28.09
CA THR A 68 -13.96 -14.66 28.70
C THR A 68 -13.08 -15.39 29.71
N ILE A 69 -11.75 -15.23 29.63
CA ILE A 69 -10.78 -15.88 30.55
C ILE A 69 -10.58 -15.07 31.85
N SER A 70 -10.69 -13.74 31.82
CA SER A 70 -10.54 -12.91 33.03
C SER A 70 -11.82 -12.79 33.86
N GLY A 71 -12.99 -13.11 33.29
CA GLY A 71 -14.30 -13.04 33.97
C GLY A 71 -14.66 -14.27 34.81
N GLN A 72 -14.00 -15.42 34.63
CA GLN A 72 -14.37 -16.67 35.33
C GLN A 72 -13.89 -16.77 36.78
N LEU A 73 -13.06 -15.83 37.28
CA LEU A 73 -12.60 -15.83 38.68
C LEU A 73 -13.43 -14.95 39.63
N TYR A 74 -14.44 -14.23 39.14
CA TYR A 74 -15.35 -13.45 39.98
C TYR A 74 -16.81 -13.76 39.65
N LEU A 75 -17.25 -14.95 40.07
CA LEU A 75 -18.66 -15.27 40.25
C LEU A 75 -19.23 -14.43 41.40
N ASN A 76 -19.75 -13.24 41.07
CA ASN A 76 -20.96 -12.72 41.68
C ASN A 76 -21.52 -11.55 40.87
N SER A 77 -22.63 -11.84 40.18
CA SER A 77 -23.79 -10.98 39.96
C SER A 77 -23.58 -9.47 40.10
N THR A 78 -23.38 -8.80 38.97
CA THR A 78 -24.27 -7.72 38.51
C THR A 78 -24.16 -7.68 36.99
N SER A 79 -25.29 -7.44 36.33
CA SER A 79 -25.43 -7.37 34.86
C SER A 79 -24.60 -6.22 34.28
N VAL A 80 -23.29 -6.42 34.18
CA VAL A 80 -22.45 -5.65 33.27
C VAL A 80 -22.71 -6.26 31.90
N THR A 81 -23.45 -5.55 31.06
CA THR A 81 -23.53 -5.89 29.63
C THR A 81 -22.11 -6.12 29.13
N ASP A 82 -21.81 -7.36 28.75
CA ASP A 82 -20.52 -7.73 28.17
C ASP A 82 -20.46 -7.08 26.78
N VAL A 83 -20.01 -5.83 26.72
CA VAL A 83 -19.95 -5.07 25.47
C VAL A 83 -18.79 -5.61 24.66
N CYS A 84 -19.09 -6.54 23.75
CA CYS A 84 -18.19 -7.02 22.70
C CYS A 84 -17.62 -5.82 21.93
N ARG A 85 -16.29 -5.67 21.96
CA ARG A 85 -15.54 -4.57 21.31
C ARG A 85 -15.02 -4.98 19.93
N GLY A 86 -15.82 -5.75 19.19
CA GLY A 86 -15.48 -6.23 17.85
C GLY A 86 -15.08 -5.13 16.88
N GLU A 87 -15.61 -3.92 17.06
CA GLU A 87 -15.29 -2.74 16.25
C GLU A 87 -13.84 -2.25 16.37
N LEU A 88 -13.09 -2.68 17.40
CA LEU A 88 -11.68 -2.33 17.62
C LEU A 88 -10.71 -3.38 17.03
N SER A 89 -11.23 -4.37 16.30
CA SER A 89 -10.42 -5.34 15.55
C SER A 89 -9.89 -4.75 14.24
N LEU A 90 -8.81 -5.34 13.71
CA LEU A 90 -8.28 -4.96 12.39
C LEU A 90 -9.28 -5.26 11.27
N GLU A 91 -10.03 -6.35 11.37
CA GLU A 91 -11.14 -6.68 10.47
C GLU A 91 -12.24 -5.60 10.51
N GLY A 92 -12.65 -5.17 11.71
CA GLY A 92 -13.61 -4.09 11.89
C GLY A 92 -13.12 -2.78 11.28
N ALA A 93 -11.85 -2.44 11.46
CA ALA A 93 -11.24 -1.24 10.87
C ALA A 93 -11.22 -1.28 9.34
N ALA A 94 -10.85 -2.42 8.75
CA ALA A 94 -10.84 -2.62 7.31
C ALA A 94 -12.24 -2.42 6.70
N SER A 95 -13.28 -2.93 7.35
CA SER A 95 -14.68 -2.76 6.90
C SER A 95 -15.21 -1.32 6.99
N LYS A 96 -14.50 -0.43 7.68
CA LYS A 96 -14.83 1.00 7.80
C LYS A 96 -13.89 1.89 6.97
N GLY A 97 -12.95 1.31 6.21
CA GLY A 97 -11.91 2.07 5.53
C GLY A 97 -10.95 2.80 6.49
N GLU A 98 -10.84 2.35 7.74
CA GLU A 98 -9.96 2.96 8.74
C GLU A 98 -8.53 2.39 8.64
N ILE A 99 -7.52 3.25 8.82
CA ILE A 99 -6.13 2.81 8.94
C ILE A 99 -5.90 2.08 10.26
N SER A 100 -5.03 1.06 10.27
CA SER A 100 -4.76 0.19 11.43
C SER A 100 -4.27 0.92 12.69
N THR A 101 -3.88 2.19 12.58
CA THR A 101 -3.47 3.03 13.72
C THR A 101 -4.65 3.59 14.51
N ILE A 102 -5.85 3.68 13.92
CA ILE A 102 -7.04 4.18 14.60
C ILE A 102 -7.52 3.19 15.69
N PRO A 103 -7.65 1.88 15.43
CA PRO A 103 -7.95 0.91 16.48
C PRO A 103 -6.89 0.89 17.58
N LEU A 104 -5.60 0.97 17.20
CA LEU A 104 -4.48 0.96 18.15
C LEU A 104 -4.55 2.13 19.14
N THR A 105 -4.77 3.35 18.64
CA THR A 105 -4.86 4.54 19.49
C THR A 105 -6.09 4.51 20.41
N LYS A 106 -7.23 4.04 19.90
CA LYS A 106 -8.45 3.83 20.70
C LYS A 106 -8.23 2.76 21.79
N LEU A 107 -7.54 1.65 21.48
CA LEU A 107 -7.25 0.60 22.45
C LEU A 107 -6.28 1.08 23.54
N LEU A 108 -5.24 1.84 23.16
CA LEU A 108 -4.28 2.40 24.11
C LEU A 108 -4.93 3.38 25.10
N GLN A 109 -5.87 4.20 24.64
CA GLN A 109 -6.63 5.12 25.49
C GLN A 109 -7.56 4.38 26.46
N LEU A 110 -8.13 3.24 26.03
CA LEU A 110 -9.07 2.45 26.81
C LEU A 110 -8.38 1.56 27.85
N ASP A 111 -7.32 0.86 27.46
CA ASP A 111 -6.69 -0.16 28.31
C ASP A 111 -5.53 0.42 29.16
N HIS A 112 -4.91 1.52 28.70
CA HIS A 112 -3.84 2.19 29.44
C HIS A 112 -3.98 3.73 29.43
N PRO A 113 -4.95 4.28 30.20
CA PRO A 113 -5.24 5.72 30.22
C PRO A 113 -4.03 6.59 30.62
N ASN A 114 -3.09 6.03 31.39
CA ASN A 114 -1.84 6.71 31.78
C ASN A 114 -0.92 7.04 30.59
N PHE A 115 -1.08 6.37 29.45
CA PHE A 115 -0.30 6.60 28.23
C PHE A 115 -1.07 7.36 27.14
N THR A 116 -2.19 8.01 27.49
CA THR A 116 -2.98 8.81 26.53
C THR A 116 -2.15 9.89 25.82
N TRP A 117 -1.17 10.48 26.52
CA TRP A 117 -0.24 11.45 25.93
C TRP A 117 0.61 10.84 24.79
N VAL A 118 0.92 9.54 24.87
CA VAL A 118 1.65 8.80 23.82
C VAL A 118 0.77 8.67 22.58
N ALA A 119 -0.51 8.35 22.76
CA ALA A 119 -1.47 8.25 21.65
C ALA A 119 -1.59 9.59 20.90
N VAL A 120 -1.73 10.70 21.63
CA VAL A 120 -1.78 12.05 21.04
C VAL A 120 -0.48 12.39 20.32
N LEU A 121 0.67 12.05 20.90
CA LEU A 121 1.97 12.28 20.28
C LEU A 121 2.10 11.49 18.96
N ILE A 122 1.72 10.21 18.95
CA ILE A 122 1.73 9.36 17.75
C ILE A 122 0.84 9.97 16.67
N GLU A 123 -0.38 10.40 17.02
CA GLU A 123 -1.32 11.01 16.08
C GLU A 123 -0.74 12.29 15.45
N VAL A 124 -0.15 13.18 16.26
CA VAL A 124 0.52 14.39 15.77
C VAL A 124 1.65 14.04 14.80
N PHE A 125 2.49 13.05 15.14
CA PHE A 125 3.57 12.61 14.25
C PHE A 125 3.05 12.04 12.93
N ILE A 126 1.94 11.29 12.95
CA ILE A 126 1.30 10.77 11.74
C ILE A 126 0.82 11.93 10.85
N VAL A 127 0.13 12.93 11.43
CA VAL A 127 -0.37 14.09 10.68
C VAL A 127 0.78 14.88 10.03
N VAL A 128 1.86 15.12 10.78
CA VAL A 128 3.05 15.81 10.26
C VAL A 128 3.71 14.98 9.15
N SER A 129 3.88 13.68 9.35
CA SER A 129 4.49 12.77 8.38
C SER A 129 3.71 12.69 7.05
N ILE A 130 2.39 12.54 7.13
CA ILE A 130 1.51 12.53 5.96
C ILE A 130 1.57 13.87 5.23
N SER A 131 1.59 14.99 5.96
CA SER A 131 1.67 16.34 5.38
C SER A 131 2.98 16.55 4.60
N VAL A 132 4.12 16.17 5.19
CA VAL A 132 5.43 16.27 4.52
C VAL A 132 5.49 15.35 3.30
N SER A 133 4.96 14.13 3.41
CA SER A 133 4.89 13.17 2.30
C SER A 133 4.01 13.70 1.16
N TYR A 134 2.86 14.28 1.50
CA TYR A 134 1.94 14.91 0.54
C TYR A 134 2.61 16.07 -0.21
N LEU A 135 3.33 16.95 0.49
CA LEU A 135 4.08 18.04 -0.16
C LEU A 135 5.20 17.50 -1.05
N THR A 136 5.92 16.47 -0.61
CA THR A 136 7.04 15.91 -1.36
C THR A 136 6.58 15.19 -2.63
N ILE A 137 5.56 14.33 -2.52
CA ILE A 137 5.00 13.62 -3.68
C ILE A 137 4.22 14.59 -4.57
N GLY A 138 3.51 15.55 -3.97
CA GLY A 138 2.75 16.57 -4.67
C GLY A 138 3.62 17.51 -5.51
N THR A 139 4.79 17.90 -5.00
CA THR A 139 5.76 18.69 -5.78
C THR A 139 6.32 17.89 -6.96
N ALA A 140 6.64 16.61 -6.75
CA ALA A 140 7.05 15.72 -7.85
C ALA A 140 5.94 15.60 -8.93
N LEU A 141 4.69 15.40 -8.52
CA LEU A 141 3.53 15.36 -9.42
C LEU A 141 3.36 16.67 -10.19
N HIS A 142 3.49 17.82 -9.51
CA HIS A 142 3.42 19.14 -10.14
C HIS A 142 4.49 19.31 -11.22
N HIS A 143 5.73 18.88 -10.95
CA HIS A 143 6.82 18.91 -11.91
C HIS A 143 6.56 18.00 -13.12
N THR A 144 6.05 16.78 -12.89
CA THR A 144 5.68 15.85 -13.97
C THR A 144 4.58 16.42 -14.86
N LEU A 145 3.49 16.91 -14.26
CA LEU A 145 2.38 17.54 -15.00
C LEU A 145 2.84 18.79 -15.77
N SER A 146 3.68 19.61 -15.15
CA SER A 146 4.27 20.78 -15.81
C SER A 146 5.15 20.38 -17.01
N GLY A 147 5.93 19.31 -16.88
CA GLY A 147 6.73 18.75 -17.97
C GLY A 147 5.87 18.23 -19.13
N ILE A 148 4.73 17.60 -18.83
CA ILE A 148 3.76 17.16 -19.83
C ILE A 148 3.19 18.37 -20.60
N VAL A 149 2.79 19.44 -19.91
CA VAL A 149 2.29 20.67 -20.56
C VAL A 149 3.35 21.28 -21.48
N VAL A 150 4.62 21.33 -21.05
CA VAL A 150 5.72 21.83 -21.88
C VAL A 150 5.94 20.95 -23.11
N SER A 151 5.97 19.62 -22.94
CA SER A 151 6.24 18.69 -24.04
C SER A 151 5.15 18.75 -25.11
N PHE A 152 3.87 18.84 -24.72
CA PHE A 152 2.77 19.05 -25.66
C PHE A 152 2.87 20.40 -26.39
N ASN A 153 3.24 21.47 -25.68
CA ASN A 153 3.37 22.80 -26.29
C ASN A 153 4.56 22.85 -27.27
N MET A 154 5.69 22.19 -26.95
CA MET A 154 6.83 22.05 -27.85
C MET A 154 6.49 21.21 -29.09
N ARG A 155 5.76 20.09 -28.92
CA ARG A 155 5.32 19.24 -30.04
C ARG A 155 4.38 19.97 -31.00
N LYS A 156 3.46 20.79 -30.46
CA LYS A 156 2.57 21.66 -31.23
C LYS A 156 3.30 22.81 -31.93
N SER A 157 4.38 23.31 -31.32
CA SER A 157 5.26 24.31 -31.93
C SER A 157 6.15 23.73 -33.02
N ALA A 158 6.57 22.45 -32.90
CA ALA A 158 7.38 21.76 -33.89
C ALA A 158 6.59 21.37 -35.14
N SER A 159 5.29 21.05 -35.01
CA SER A 159 4.39 20.84 -36.15
C SER A 159 3.97 22.14 -36.84
N THR A 160 4.15 23.29 -36.17
CA THR A 160 3.85 24.62 -36.71
C THR A 160 5.16 25.33 -37.05
N MET A 161 5.88 24.83 -38.05
CA MET A 161 7.07 25.52 -38.56
C MET A 161 6.64 26.71 -39.43
N SER A 162 6.32 27.84 -38.80
CA SER A 162 6.64 29.17 -39.35
C SER A 162 6.42 30.27 -38.31
N ARG A 163 7.37 31.21 -38.30
CA ARG A 163 7.26 32.61 -37.85
C ARG A 163 6.35 32.89 -36.63
N ILE A 164 6.96 33.37 -35.55
CA ILE A 164 6.75 34.75 -35.07
C ILE A 164 7.65 35.00 -33.85
N LYS A 165 8.43 36.08 -33.96
CA LYS A 165 9.26 36.69 -32.90
C LYS A 165 8.40 37.08 -31.70
N ASN A 166 8.98 36.93 -30.50
CA ASN A 166 8.69 37.68 -29.27
C ASN A 166 7.28 38.29 -29.14
N LYS A 167 6.35 37.53 -28.54
CA LYS A 167 5.29 38.11 -27.70
C LYS A 167 5.29 37.39 -26.36
N LYS A 168 5.15 38.16 -25.28
CA LYS A 168 5.15 37.71 -23.87
C LYS A 168 4.13 36.56 -23.67
N LYS A 169 4.58 35.31 -23.80
CA LYS A 169 3.78 34.07 -23.61
C LYS A 169 3.64 33.66 -22.13
N PHE A 170 4.21 34.42 -21.22
CA PHE A 170 4.35 34.07 -19.81
C PHE A 170 3.05 33.76 -19.04
N PRO A 171 1.93 34.50 -19.17
CA PRO A 171 0.79 34.28 -18.28
C PRO A 171 -0.02 33.03 -18.64
N LYS A 172 -0.21 32.73 -19.93
CA LYS A 172 -1.07 31.60 -20.37
C LYS A 172 -0.42 30.24 -20.11
N GLU A 173 0.90 30.16 -20.27
CA GLU A 173 1.64 28.92 -20.04
C GLU A 173 1.76 28.60 -18.55
N TRP A 174 2.04 29.62 -17.73
CA TRP A 174 2.05 29.47 -16.28
C TRP A 174 0.66 29.11 -15.73
N LEU A 175 -0.40 29.77 -16.22
CA LEU A 175 -1.78 29.45 -15.85
C LEU A 175 -2.18 28.02 -16.23
N ALA A 176 -1.76 27.53 -17.40
CA ALA A 176 -2.05 26.16 -17.82
C ALA A 176 -1.32 25.11 -16.97
N LYS A 177 -0.04 25.36 -16.60
CA LYS A 177 0.75 24.48 -15.72
C LYS A 177 0.15 24.40 -14.32
N THR A 178 -0.08 25.55 -13.70
CA THR A 178 -0.66 25.63 -12.35
C THR A 178 -2.11 25.14 -12.35
N GLY A 179 -2.90 25.49 -13.37
CA GLY A 179 -4.29 25.08 -13.50
C GLY A 179 -4.47 23.57 -13.60
N LEU A 180 -3.66 22.89 -14.43
CA LEU A 180 -3.70 21.43 -14.54
C LEU A 180 -3.34 20.74 -13.22
N SER A 181 -2.29 21.23 -12.55
CA SER A 181 -1.88 20.70 -11.26
C SER A 181 -2.96 20.91 -10.19
N MET A 182 -3.55 22.11 -10.13
CA MET A 182 -4.61 22.43 -9.17
C MET A 182 -5.86 21.58 -9.43
N ALA A 183 -6.25 21.40 -10.70
CA ALA A 183 -7.35 20.52 -11.06
C ALA A 183 -7.11 19.07 -10.60
N ALA A 184 -5.90 18.54 -10.81
CA ALA A 184 -5.55 17.19 -10.36
C ALA A 184 -5.67 17.05 -8.83
N PHE A 185 -5.14 18.01 -8.06
CA PHE A 185 -5.27 18.00 -6.61
C PHE A 185 -6.72 18.15 -6.14
N THR A 186 -7.51 19.00 -6.79
CA THR A 186 -8.94 19.17 -6.46
C THR A 186 -9.72 17.89 -6.71
N ILE A 187 -9.47 17.18 -7.81
CA ILE A 187 -10.13 15.89 -8.08
C ILE A 187 -9.82 14.89 -6.97
N VAL A 188 -8.54 14.73 -6.60
CA VAL A 188 -8.14 13.82 -5.51
C VAL A 188 -8.80 14.21 -4.20
N PHE A 189 -8.84 15.50 -3.87
CA PHE A 189 -9.50 16.00 -2.66
C PHE A 189 -11.01 15.74 -2.65
N VAL A 190 -11.69 15.96 -3.77
CA VAL A 190 -13.14 15.72 -3.89
C VAL A 190 -13.45 14.23 -3.73
N VAL A 191 -12.69 13.35 -4.38
CA VAL A 191 -12.88 11.89 -4.23
C VAL A 191 -12.69 11.47 -2.77
N ALA A 192 -11.62 11.94 -2.12
CA ALA A 192 -11.34 11.62 -0.72
C ALA A 192 -12.42 12.11 0.26
N MET A 193 -13.11 13.22 -0.05
CA MET A 193 -14.18 13.76 0.80
C MET A 193 -15.54 13.12 0.55
N LEU A 194 -15.82 12.67 -0.67
CA LEU A 194 -17.10 12.06 -1.04
C LEU A 194 -17.18 10.58 -0.67
N ASP A 195 -16.08 9.85 -0.83
CA ASP A 195 -16.00 8.42 -0.56
C ASP A 195 -14.61 8.04 -0.03
N PRO A 196 -14.36 8.22 1.28
CA PRO A 196 -13.06 7.94 1.89
C PRO A 196 -12.71 6.45 1.86
N GLU A 197 -13.69 5.56 1.95
CA GLU A 197 -13.50 4.12 1.89
C GLU A 197 -13.07 3.70 0.47
N GLY A 198 -13.83 4.13 -0.55
CA GLY A 198 -13.47 3.92 -1.94
C GLY A 198 -12.14 4.58 -2.31
N PHE A 199 -11.80 5.73 -1.73
CA PHE A 199 -10.50 6.37 -1.92
C PHE A 199 -9.34 5.50 -1.43
N VAL A 200 -9.46 4.86 -0.26
CA VAL A 200 -8.43 3.96 0.28
C VAL A 200 -8.27 2.72 -0.60
N ASP A 201 -9.37 2.10 -1.04
CA ASP A 201 -9.35 0.94 -1.93
C ASP A 201 -8.74 1.28 -3.31
N ILE A 202 -9.15 2.42 -3.90
CA ILE A 202 -8.56 2.93 -5.13
C ILE A 202 -7.07 3.18 -4.93
N LEU A 203 -6.66 3.80 -3.82
CA LEU A 203 -5.25 4.07 -3.54
C LEU A 203 -4.46 2.77 -3.48
N GLU A 204 -4.93 1.75 -2.77
CA GLU A 204 -4.23 0.47 -2.67
C GLU A 204 -4.07 -0.21 -4.03
N LYS A 205 -5.16 -0.37 -4.78
CA LYS A 205 -5.17 -1.05 -6.08
C LYS A 205 -4.45 -0.27 -7.16
N LEU A 206 -4.74 1.03 -7.30
CA LEU A 206 -4.16 1.89 -8.33
C LEU A 206 -2.65 2.09 -8.10
N VAL A 207 -2.23 2.30 -6.85
CA VAL A 207 -0.80 2.52 -6.55
C VAL A 207 -0.03 1.22 -6.74
N SER A 208 -0.56 0.07 -6.29
CA SER A 208 0.06 -1.24 -6.56
C SER A 208 0.22 -1.46 -8.07
N PHE A 209 -0.87 -1.35 -8.82
CA PHE A 209 -0.89 -1.54 -10.26
C PHE A 209 0.09 -0.59 -10.99
N THR A 210 0.03 0.69 -10.68
CA THR A 210 0.84 1.72 -11.35
C THR A 210 2.32 1.51 -11.08
N LEU A 211 2.71 1.27 -9.83
CA LEU A 211 4.12 1.05 -9.47
C LEU A 211 4.66 -0.25 -10.04
N ASN A 212 3.89 -1.34 -9.97
CA ASN A 212 4.29 -2.61 -10.53
C ASN A 212 4.45 -2.50 -12.06
N THR A 213 3.56 -1.76 -12.73
CA THR A 213 3.68 -1.47 -14.18
C THR A 213 4.88 -0.59 -14.49
N GLU A 214 5.11 0.47 -13.69
CA GLU A 214 6.24 1.39 -13.82
C GLU A 214 7.57 0.64 -13.77
N VAL A 215 7.76 -0.16 -12.72
CA VAL A 215 9.01 -0.91 -12.50
C VAL A 215 9.13 -2.08 -13.48
N GLY A 216 8.05 -2.83 -13.69
CA GLY A 216 8.04 -4.04 -14.49
C GLY A 216 8.21 -3.80 -15.99
N VAL A 217 7.64 -2.70 -16.51
CA VAL A 217 7.67 -2.39 -17.95
C VAL A 217 8.60 -1.22 -18.24
N PHE A 218 8.36 -0.06 -17.64
CA PHE A 218 9.05 1.17 -18.05
C PHE A 218 10.52 1.19 -17.63
N ILE A 219 10.83 0.88 -16.37
CA ILE A 219 12.22 0.83 -15.90
C ILE A 219 13.00 -0.28 -16.61
N PHE A 220 12.38 -1.44 -16.82
CA PHE A 220 12.97 -2.53 -17.59
C PHE A 220 13.33 -2.11 -19.02
N LEU A 221 12.39 -1.50 -19.76
CA LEU A 221 12.63 -1.01 -21.11
C LEU A 221 13.70 0.09 -21.13
N MET A 222 13.69 1.00 -20.15
CA MET A 222 14.69 2.06 -20.03
C MET A 222 16.10 1.47 -19.90
N LEU A 223 16.27 0.43 -19.08
CA LEU A 223 17.56 -0.24 -18.87
C LEU A 223 18.06 -0.96 -20.13
N ILE A 224 17.15 -1.55 -20.92
CA ILE A 224 17.48 -2.18 -22.20
C ILE A 224 17.87 -1.12 -23.23
N PHE A 225 17.07 -0.05 -23.37
CA PHE A 225 17.32 0.99 -24.36
C PHE A 225 18.57 1.82 -24.06
N ALA A 226 18.90 2.02 -22.78
CA ALA A 226 20.13 2.73 -22.38
C ALA A 226 21.42 2.05 -22.87
N ARG A 227 21.37 0.78 -23.29
CA ARG A 227 22.53 0.04 -23.84
C ARG A 227 22.45 -0.21 -25.34
N LYS A 228 21.39 0.26 -26.01
CA LYS A 228 21.25 0.19 -27.47
C LYS A 228 21.80 1.47 -28.10
N GLU A 229 22.09 1.41 -29.41
CA GLU A 229 22.39 2.62 -30.18
C GLU A 229 21.18 3.57 -30.16
N PRO A 230 21.38 4.90 -30.04
CA PRO A 230 22.66 5.64 -30.12
C PRO A 230 23.39 5.80 -28.79
N PHE A 231 22.87 5.35 -27.65
CA PHE A 231 23.37 5.74 -26.32
C PHE A 231 24.59 4.95 -25.83
N LYS A 232 25.03 3.96 -26.60
CA LYS A 232 26.10 3.03 -26.23
C LYS A 232 27.46 3.70 -26.02
N HIS A 233 27.69 4.84 -26.67
CA HIS A 233 28.95 5.60 -26.59
C HIS A 233 29.02 6.53 -25.37
N LEU A 234 27.95 6.67 -24.59
CA LEU A 234 27.96 7.52 -23.40
C LEU A 234 28.74 6.85 -22.27
N GLU A 235 29.80 7.49 -21.80
CA GLU A 235 30.56 7.02 -20.65
C GLU A 235 29.75 7.17 -19.36
N ILE A 236 29.39 6.03 -18.75
CA ILE A 236 28.68 5.99 -17.48
C ILE A 236 29.72 5.87 -16.36
N PRO A 237 29.81 6.84 -15.42
CA PRO A 237 30.83 6.84 -14.37
C PRO A 237 30.79 5.60 -13.48
N LEU A 238 29.59 5.07 -13.22
CA LEU A 238 29.37 3.89 -12.39
C LEU A 238 28.48 2.86 -13.10
N PRO A 239 29.06 2.03 -13.98
CA PRO A 239 28.31 1.04 -14.74
C PRO A 239 27.76 -0.06 -13.81
N VAL A 240 26.60 -0.60 -14.20
CA VAL A 240 25.96 -1.73 -13.50
C VAL A 240 26.79 -2.99 -13.75
N SER A 241 27.03 -3.79 -12.70
CA SER A 241 27.77 -5.05 -12.82
C SER A 241 27.09 -6.04 -13.77
N LYS A 242 27.85 -6.92 -14.42
CA LYS A 242 27.32 -7.89 -15.38
C LYS A 242 26.32 -8.87 -14.74
N CYS A 243 26.53 -9.23 -13.47
CA CYS A 243 25.62 -10.10 -12.72
C CYS A 243 24.28 -9.41 -12.44
N LEU A 244 24.33 -8.18 -11.91
CA LEU A 244 23.13 -7.39 -11.64
C LEU A 244 22.36 -7.10 -12.93
N TYR A 245 23.05 -6.94 -14.06
CA TYR A 245 22.39 -6.79 -15.34
C TYR A 245 21.62 -8.02 -15.80
N ARG A 246 22.10 -9.24 -15.52
CA ARG A 246 21.32 -10.46 -15.81
C ARG A 246 20.08 -10.57 -14.92
N LEU A 247 20.20 -10.13 -13.66
CA LEU A 247 19.09 -10.10 -12.72
C LEU A 247 17.96 -9.14 -13.14
N ILE A 248 18.23 -8.13 -13.98
CA ILE A 248 17.21 -7.23 -14.52
C ILE A 248 16.12 -7.98 -15.30
N TYR A 249 16.41 -9.14 -15.89
CA TYR A 249 15.39 -9.93 -16.61
C TYR A 249 14.41 -10.65 -15.67
N LEU A 250 14.74 -10.80 -14.38
CA LEU A 250 13.78 -11.30 -13.39
C LEU A 250 12.79 -10.21 -12.96
N LEU A 251 13.18 -8.94 -13.11
CA LEU A 251 12.35 -7.78 -12.77
C LEU A 251 10.99 -7.80 -13.52
N PRO A 252 10.95 -7.84 -14.87
CA PRO A 252 9.67 -7.89 -15.57
C PRO A 252 8.88 -9.16 -15.25
N LEU A 253 9.54 -10.30 -15.03
CA LEU A 253 8.82 -11.54 -14.69
C LEU A 253 8.04 -11.38 -13.37
N PHE A 254 8.70 -10.89 -12.33
CA PHE A 254 8.08 -10.69 -11.01
C PHE A 254 7.00 -9.59 -11.05
N PHE A 255 7.33 -8.41 -11.59
CA PHE A 255 6.42 -7.27 -11.53
C PHE A 255 5.26 -7.40 -12.52
N ASN A 256 5.43 -8.02 -13.69
CA ASN A 256 4.28 -8.28 -14.57
C ASN A 256 3.35 -9.35 -13.96
N PHE A 257 3.88 -10.35 -13.25
CA PHE A 257 3.04 -11.27 -12.49
C PHE A 257 2.20 -10.52 -11.43
N ALA A 258 2.81 -9.58 -10.70
CA ALA A 258 2.09 -8.74 -9.75
C ALA A 258 1.02 -7.88 -10.44
N VAL A 259 1.30 -7.30 -11.62
CA VAL A 259 0.29 -6.57 -12.41
C VAL A 259 -0.88 -7.48 -12.82
N PHE A 260 -0.62 -8.71 -13.26
CA PHE A 260 -1.67 -9.66 -13.59
C PHE A 260 -2.51 -10.01 -12.35
N TYR A 261 -1.88 -10.16 -11.19
CA TYR A 261 -2.57 -10.39 -9.92
C TYR A 261 -3.43 -9.19 -9.52
N ASP A 262 -2.92 -7.95 -9.61
CA ASP A 262 -3.67 -6.73 -9.32
C ASP A 262 -4.92 -6.63 -10.22
N ILE A 263 -4.79 -6.92 -11.53
CA ILE A 263 -5.91 -6.97 -12.48
C ILE A 263 -6.92 -8.05 -12.08
N TYR A 264 -6.44 -9.26 -11.81
CA TYR A 264 -7.31 -10.38 -11.42
C TYR A 264 -8.08 -10.06 -10.14
N SER A 265 -7.40 -9.57 -9.10
CA SER A 265 -8.02 -9.20 -7.83
C SER A 265 -9.08 -8.11 -8.03
N THR A 266 -8.76 -7.07 -8.80
CA THR A 266 -9.70 -5.98 -9.09
C THR A 266 -10.94 -6.50 -9.81
N ILE A 267 -10.79 -7.39 -10.81
CA ILE A 267 -11.92 -7.99 -11.52
C ILE A 267 -12.72 -8.90 -10.58
N ALA A 268 -12.06 -9.70 -9.75
CA ALA A 268 -12.71 -10.60 -8.79
C ALA A 268 -13.56 -9.81 -7.79
N ASP A 269 -13.06 -8.69 -7.28
CA ASP A 269 -13.79 -7.80 -6.37
C ASP A 269 -15.00 -7.15 -7.04
N ILE A 270 -14.87 -6.75 -8.31
CA ILE A 270 -16.00 -6.17 -9.08
C ILE A 270 -17.08 -7.23 -9.35
N VAL A 271 -16.67 -8.46 -9.66
CA VAL A 271 -17.59 -9.55 -9.99
C VAL A 271 -18.27 -10.11 -8.74
N ASN A 272 -17.56 -10.20 -7.62
CA ASN A 272 -18.05 -10.76 -6.35
C ASN A 272 -17.83 -9.78 -5.17
N PRO A 273 -18.59 -8.68 -5.09
CA PRO A 273 -18.35 -7.59 -4.15
C PRO A 273 -18.53 -7.91 -2.65
N ARG A 274 -18.74 -9.18 -2.24
CA ARG A 274 -19.07 -9.53 -0.85
C ARG A 274 -18.49 -10.85 -0.29
N GLN A 275 -17.54 -11.53 -0.96
CA GLN A 275 -17.19 -12.90 -0.54
C GLN A 275 -15.77 -13.15 -0.02
N TYR A 276 -14.93 -12.13 0.19
CA TYR A 276 -13.61 -12.34 0.76
C TYR A 276 -13.35 -11.46 1.99
N PRO A 277 -13.67 -11.92 3.21
CA PRO A 277 -12.83 -11.61 4.35
C PRO A 277 -11.50 -12.37 4.17
N SER A 278 -10.42 -11.60 4.22
CA SER A 278 -9.04 -11.94 4.58
C SER A 278 -8.64 -13.42 4.62
N ILE A 279 -7.62 -13.75 3.84
CA ILE A 279 -6.85 -15.00 3.88
C ILE A 279 -6.65 -15.47 5.33
N LEU A 280 -7.29 -16.60 5.66
CA LEU A 280 -7.17 -17.31 6.92
C LEU A 280 -5.75 -17.88 7.00
N ILE A 281 -4.82 -17.16 7.63
CA ILE A 281 -3.55 -17.75 8.07
C ILE A 281 -3.91 -18.63 9.28
N ASN A 282 -4.29 -19.87 8.98
CA ASN A 282 -4.48 -20.93 9.96
C ASN A 282 -3.12 -21.33 10.55
N ILE A 283 -2.60 -20.55 11.49
CA ILE A 283 -1.56 -21.04 12.42
C ILE A 283 -2.29 -21.58 13.64
N SER A 284 -3.00 -22.69 13.44
CA SER A 284 -3.28 -23.62 14.53
C SER A 284 -2.03 -24.49 14.72
N LEU A 285 -1.10 -24.06 15.57
CA LEU A 285 -0.15 -24.98 16.17
C LEU A 285 -0.72 -25.40 17.53
N PRO A 286 -1.19 -26.65 17.70
CA PRO A 286 -1.75 -27.10 18.95
C PRO A 286 -0.61 -27.39 19.94
N GLY A 287 -0.65 -26.69 21.08
CA GLY A 287 0.00 -27.15 22.30
C GLY A 287 -0.58 -28.51 22.66
N ILE A 288 0.25 -29.55 22.53
CA ILE A 288 -0.03 -30.91 22.99
C ILE A 288 -0.20 -30.87 24.51
N ASN A 289 -1.43 -31.02 24.98
CA ASN A 289 -1.75 -31.51 26.31
C ASN A 289 -3.22 -31.97 26.36
N THR A 290 -3.50 -33.14 25.78
CA THR A 290 -4.68 -33.92 26.16
C THR A 290 -4.38 -35.41 25.98
N THR A 291 -4.07 -36.05 27.10
CA THR A 291 -4.53 -37.41 27.40
C THR A 291 -6.05 -37.46 27.21
N GLY A 292 -6.57 -38.46 26.51
CA GLY A 292 -8.01 -38.71 26.46
C GLY A 292 -8.46 -39.31 25.14
N SER A 293 -8.71 -40.61 25.19
CA SER A 293 -9.33 -41.42 24.16
C SER A 293 -10.76 -40.96 23.84
N ASP A 294 -11.26 -41.45 22.69
CA ASP A 294 -12.67 -41.65 22.38
C ASP A 294 -13.49 -40.48 21.81
N ILE A 295 -13.23 -40.09 20.56
CA ILE A 295 -14.30 -39.69 19.63
C ILE A 295 -14.00 -40.26 18.23
N LEU A 296 -14.17 -41.57 18.07
CA LEU A 296 -14.32 -42.23 16.76
C LEU A 296 -15.52 -43.17 16.82
N SER A 297 -16.72 -42.59 16.95
CA SER A 297 -17.99 -43.31 16.75
C SER A 297 -19.16 -42.33 16.68
N ASN A 298 -19.34 -41.64 15.54
CA ASN A 298 -20.70 -41.20 15.15
C ASN A 298 -20.84 -40.70 13.70
N VAL A 299 -20.05 -41.21 12.77
CA VAL A 299 -20.24 -40.90 11.34
C VAL A 299 -20.10 -42.18 10.50
N THR A 300 -20.97 -43.16 10.74
CA THR A 300 -21.31 -44.21 9.78
C THR A 300 -22.57 -44.93 10.27
N GLY A 301 -23.72 -44.56 9.73
CA GLY A 301 -24.97 -45.24 10.06
C GLY A 301 -26.19 -44.49 9.55
N ASN A 302 -26.32 -44.35 8.23
CA ASN A 302 -27.62 -44.23 7.57
C ASN A 302 -27.45 -44.45 6.07
N LEU A 303 -27.51 -45.72 5.66
CA LEU A 303 -27.83 -46.10 4.28
C LEU A 303 -28.58 -47.45 4.32
N SER A 304 -29.68 -47.53 3.56
CA SER A 304 -30.64 -48.64 3.39
C SER A 304 -31.73 -48.72 4.49
N THR A 305 -33.04 -48.66 4.24
CA THR A 305 -33.85 -49.36 3.22
C THR A 305 -35.23 -48.68 3.01
N THR A 306 -35.75 -48.84 1.78
CA THR A 306 -37.15 -48.77 1.29
C THR A 306 -38.17 -49.44 2.25
N THR A 307 -39.49 -49.14 2.34
CA THR A 307 -40.56 -49.13 1.31
C THR A 307 -41.94 -48.79 1.96
N VAL A 308 -42.83 -48.06 1.23
CA VAL A 308 -44.31 -48.23 1.06
C VAL A 308 -45.36 -47.78 2.14
N ALA A 309 -46.46 -47.20 1.59
CA ALA A 309 -47.88 -47.02 2.02
C ALA A 309 -48.27 -45.67 2.68
N HIS A 310 -49.02 -44.78 2.02
CA HIS A 310 -50.48 -44.72 1.67
C HIS A 310 -51.41 -44.18 2.78
N HIS A 311 -52.17 -43.12 2.41
CA HIS A 311 -53.44 -42.61 2.99
C HIS A 311 -53.40 -42.21 4.49
N THR A 312 -53.88 -41.04 4.92
CA THR A 312 -55.03 -40.20 4.54
C THR A 312 -54.76 -38.79 5.05
#